data_AF-A0A6V8P3N7-F1
#
_entry.id   AF-A0A6V8P3N7-F1
#
_cell.length_a   1.000
_cell.length_b   1.000
_cell.length_c   1.000
_cell.angle_alpha   90.00
_cell.angle_beta   90.00
_cell.angle_gamma   90.00
#
_symmetry.space_group_name_H-M   'P 1'
#
loop_
_entity.id
_entity.type
_entity.pdbx_description
1 polymer ?
#
loop_
_entity_poly.entity_id
_entity_poly.type
_entity_poly.pdbx_seq_one_letter_code
_entity_poly.pdbx_strand_id
1 'polypeptide(L)'
;MSKIIAHEINPNAYYTTEEAAELLKIPVRTFQLMIARKEVKGVKMGRRWRFLGWDLLDLAGRNKRKRRATLEAWTDRAKQKQETDKSLRASIVERCREIQAAILAERSGRLLPDSGELLNQLREGRDDELSNMH
;
A
#
# COMPACT_ATOMS: atom_id res chain seq x y z
N MET A 1 -28.03 13.20 -25.94
CA MET A 1 -26.87 12.69 -26.70
C MET A 1 -25.74 13.68 -26.55
N SER A 2 -24.75 13.42 -25.70
CA SER A 2 -23.63 14.34 -25.49
C SER A 2 -22.43 13.82 -26.27
N LYS A 3 -22.10 14.55 -27.34
CA LYS A 3 -21.00 14.30 -28.27
C LYS A 3 -19.69 14.40 -27.48
N ILE A 4 -18.97 13.28 -27.30
CA ILE A 4 -17.65 13.29 -26.68
C ILE A 4 -16.69 13.93 -27.69
N ILE A 5 -16.51 15.24 -27.60
CA ILE A 5 -15.42 15.92 -28.30
C ILE A 5 -14.40 16.28 -27.23
N ALA A 6 -13.30 15.52 -27.20
CA ALA A 6 -12.10 15.92 -26.50
C ALA A 6 -11.53 17.15 -27.20
N HIS A 7 -12.10 18.32 -26.92
CA HIS A 7 -11.56 19.58 -27.39
C HIS A 7 -10.23 19.80 -26.68
N GLU A 8 -9.19 20.00 -27.46
CA GLU A 8 -7.92 20.52 -26.97
C GLU A 8 -8.18 21.90 -26.33
N ILE A 9 -7.68 22.11 -25.11
CA ILE A 9 -7.86 23.38 -24.40
C ILE A 9 -6.95 24.41 -25.07
N ASN A 10 -7.54 25.43 -25.69
CA ASN A 10 -6.78 26.56 -26.23
C ASN A 10 -6.32 27.46 -25.06
N PRO A 11 -5.01 27.66 -24.86
CA PRO A 11 -4.50 28.39 -23.70
C PRO A 11 -4.98 29.85 -23.59
N ASN A 12 -5.25 30.50 -24.72
CA ASN A 12 -5.58 31.94 -24.78
C ASN A 12 -7.08 32.22 -24.92
N ALA A 13 -7.92 31.17 -24.90
CA ALA A 13 -9.37 31.31 -24.98
C ALA A 13 -10.00 31.39 -23.58
N TYR A 14 -11.18 32.01 -23.51
CA TYR A 14 -12.00 32.06 -22.30
C TYR A 14 -13.16 31.08 -22.39
N TYR A 15 -13.34 30.30 -21.33
CA TYR A 15 -14.36 29.27 -21.22
C TYR A 15 -15.41 29.61 -20.16
N THR A 16 -16.64 29.17 -20.37
CA THR A 16 -17.70 29.18 -19.33
C THR A 16 -17.42 28.14 -18.25
N THR A 17 -18.20 28.19 -17.17
CA THR A 17 -18.20 27.15 -16.13
C THR A 17 -18.52 25.78 -16.71
N GLU A 18 -19.48 25.70 -17.62
CA GLU A 18 -19.95 24.46 -18.24
C GLU A 18 -18.90 23.89 -19.18
N GLU A 19 -18.32 24.72 -20.05
CA GLU A 19 -17.26 24.35 -20.99
C GLU A 19 -16.00 23.90 -20.23
N ALA A 20 -15.59 24.65 -19.20
CA ALA A 20 -14.43 24.31 -18.38
C ALA A 20 -14.60 22.97 -17.66
N ALA A 21 -15.80 22.69 -17.13
CA ALA A 21 -16.10 21.42 -16.49
C ALA A 21 -16.05 20.25 -17.48
N GLU A 22 -16.57 20.45 -18.69
CA GLU A 22 -16.53 19.45 -19.76
C GLU A 22 -15.09 19.16 -20.21
N LEU A 23 -14.28 20.20 -20.43
CA LEU A 23 -12.87 20.10 -20.82
C LEU A 23 -12.03 19.35 -19.78
N LEU A 24 -12.29 19.63 -18.49
CA LEU A 24 -11.63 18.96 -17.37
C LEU A 24 -12.21 17.58 -17.03
N LYS A 25 -13.30 17.18 -17.71
CA LYS A 25 -14.04 15.92 -17.48
C LYS A 25 -14.47 15.76 -16.02
N ILE A 26 -14.97 16.83 -15.42
CA ILE A 26 -15.49 16.84 -14.05
C ILE A 26 -16.95 17.31 -14.04
N PRO A 27 -17.75 16.90 -13.03
CA PRO A 27 -19.10 17.42 -12.90
C PRO A 27 -19.10 18.94 -12.69
N VAL A 28 -20.05 19.64 -13.33
CA VAL A 28 -20.21 21.10 -13.20
C VAL A 28 -20.31 21.53 -11.73
N ARG A 29 -21.05 20.76 -10.91
CA ARG A 29 -21.16 21.01 -9.46
C ARG A 29 -19.80 20.96 -8.75
N THR A 30 -18.95 20.02 -9.13
CA THR A 30 -17.59 19.92 -8.58
C THR A 30 -16.77 21.14 -8.98
N PHE A 31 -16.85 21.57 -10.24
CA PHE A 31 -16.15 22.77 -10.69
C PHE A 31 -16.67 24.05 -9.99
N GLN A 32 -17.97 24.17 -9.78
CA GLN A 32 -18.57 25.24 -8.97
C GLN A 32 -18.05 25.26 -7.52
N LEU A 33 -17.89 24.10 -6.90
CA LEU A 33 -17.27 24.01 -5.57
C LEU A 33 -15.81 24.45 -5.60
N MET A 34 -15.05 24.10 -6.65
CA MET A 34 -13.66 24.55 -6.81
C MET A 34 -13.56 26.07 -6.97
N ILE A 35 -14.52 26.69 -7.69
CA ILE A 35 -14.65 28.15 -7.77
C ILE A 35 -14.93 28.74 -6.38
N ALA A 36 -15.89 28.18 -5.64
CA ALA A 36 -16.23 28.63 -4.28
C ALA A 36 -15.05 28.52 -3.30
N ARG A 37 -14.22 27.48 -3.46
CA ARG A 37 -12.99 27.25 -2.69
C ARG A 37 -11.79 28.07 -3.18
N LYS A 38 -11.94 28.87 -4.24
CA LYS A 38 -10.86 29.66 -4.86
C LYS A 38 -9.68 28.80 -5.38
N GLU A 39 -9.94 27.56 -5.75
CA GLU A 39 -8.92 26.66 -6.32
C GLU A 39 -8.62 26.96 -7.80
N VAL A 40 -9.58 27.60 -8.48
CA VAL A 40 -9.52 27.98 -9.89
C VAL A 40 -9.51 29.50 -10.03
N LYS A 41 -8.61 30.01 -10.86
CA LYS A 41 -8.57 31.43 -11.22
C LYS A 41 -9.58 31.69 -12.33
N GLY A 42 -10.45 32.66 -12.12
CA GLY A 42 -11.45 33.07 -13.09
C GLY A 42 -11.85 34.52 -12.89
N VAL A 43 -12.41 35.11 -13.92
CA VAL A 43 -12.92 36.48 -13.91
C VAL A 43 -14.44 36.42 -13.99
N LYS A 44 -15.11 37.13 -13.10
CA LYS A 44 -16.57 37.28 -13.16
C LYS A 44 -16.92 38.38 -14.14
N MET A 45 -17.53 38.03 -15.27
CA MET A 45 -18.02 38.97 -16.27
C MET A 45 -19.55 39.02 -16.21
N GLY A 46 -20.08 40.07 -15.59
CA GLY A 46 -21.50 40.21 -15.30
C GLY A 46 -22.00 39.10 -14.38
N ARG A 47 -22.95 38.28 -14.88
CA ARG A 47 -23.54 37.15 -14.13
C ARG A 47 -22.83 35.82 -14.35
N ARG A 48 -21.83 35.76 -15.24
CA ARG A 48 -21.16 34.52 -15.62
C ARG A 48 -19.68 34.56 -15.26
N TRP A 49 -19.12 33.40 -14.94
CA TRP A 49 -17.68 33.24 -14.76
C TRP A 49 -17.01 32.90 -16.08
N ARG A 50 -15.79 33.40 -16.26
CA ARG A 50 -14.92 33.11 -17.40
C ARG A 50 -13.55 32.64 -16.90
N PHE A 51 -13.04 31.60 -17.54
CA PHE A 51 -11.79 30.93 -17.16
C PHE A 51 -10.85 30.92 -18.34
N LEU A 52 -9.60 31.35 -18.12
CA LEU A 52 -8.57 31.31 -19.16
C LEU A 52 -8.10 29.87 -19.36
N GLY A 53 -7.92 29.44 -20.61
CA GLY A 53 -7.43 28.09 -20.92
C GLY A 53 -6.11 27.74 -20.22
N TRP A 54 -5.19 28.70 -20.10
CA TRP A 54 -3.95 28.56 -19.33
C TRP A 54 -4.19 28.15 -17.87
N ASP A 55 -5.15 28.77 -17.19
CA ASP A 55 -5.49 28.45 -15.80
C ASP A 55 -6.11 27.05 -15.68
N LEU A 56 -6.91 26.64 -16.68
CA LEU A 56 -7.49 25.29 -16.74
C LEU A 56 -6.40 24.22 -16.96
N LEU A 57 -5.43 24.50 -17.84
CA LEU A 57 -4.28 23.63 -18.09
C LEU A 57 -3.41 23.46 -16.84
N ASP A 58 -3.12 24.58 -16.16
CA ASP A 58 -2.38 24.55 -14.89
C ASP A 58 -3.12 23.73 -13.83
N LEU A 59 -4.43 23.94 -13.69
CA LEU A 59 -5.26 23.17 -12.76
C LEU A 59 -5.23 21.66 -13.06
N ALA A 60 -5.35 21.29 -14.34
CA ALA A 60 -5.25 19.90 -14.79
C ALA A 60 -3.88 19.30 -14.45
N GLY A 61 -2.80 20.07 -14.64
CA GLY A 61 -1.44 19.68 -14.26
C GLY A 61 -1.28 19.47 -12.76
N ARG A 62 -1.78 20.38 -11.93
CA ARG A 62 -1.75 20.29 -10.46
C ARG A 62 -2.45 19.02 -9.96
N ASN A 63 -3.61 18.69 -10.51
CA ASN A 63 -4.35 17.48 -10.13
C ASN A 63 -3.61 16.19 -10.49
N LYS A 64 -2.95 16.14 -11.65
CA LYS A 64 -2.11 14.97 -12.04
C LYS A 64 -0.96 14.77 -11.06
N ARG A 65 -0.26 15.85 -10.68
CA ARG A 65 0.86 15.79 -9.71
C ARG A 65 0.40 15.31 -8.34
N LYS A 66 -0.73 15.81 -7.83
CA LYS A 66 -1.30 15.36 -6.55
C LYS A 66 -1.60 13.86 -6.54
N ARG A 67 -2.24 13.33 -7.58
CA ARG A 67 -2.53 11.89 -7.70
C ARG A 67 -1.27 11.05 -7.74
N ARG A 68 -0.27 11.49 -8.49
CA ARG A 68 1.01 10.79 -8.58
C ARG A 68 1.70 10.72 -7.22
N ALA A 69 1.78 11.85 -6.50
CA ALA A 69 2.36 11.90 -5.16
C ALA A 69 1.65 10.96 -4.17
N THR A 70 0.31 10.89 -4.21
CA THR A 70 -0.43 9.96 -3.35
C THR A 70 -0.16 8.49 -3.69
N LEU A 71 0.03 8.18 -4.98
CA LEU A 71 0.33 6.82 -5.44
C LEU A 71 1.74 6.41 -5.01
N GLU A 72 2.73 7.29 -5.22
CA GLU A 72 4.11 7.11 -4.80
C GLU A 72 4.20 6.88 -3.28
N ALA A 73 3.54 7.73 -2.48
CA ALA A 73 3.49 7.58 -1.02
C ALA A 73 2.88 6.25 -0.57
N TRP A 74 1.84 5.76 -1.26
CA TRP A 74 1.24 4.46 -0.96
C TRP A 74 2.20 3.32 -1.30
N THR A 75 2.89 3.40 -2.44
CA THR A 75 3.88 2.39 -2.84
C THR A 75 5.10 2.35 -1.94
N ASP A 76 5.60 3.50 -1.48
CA ASP A 76 6.76 3.58 -0.59
C ASP A 76 6.44 2.97 0.78
N ARG A 77 5.24 3.25 1.30
CA ARG A 77 4.76 2.63 2.54
C ARG A 77 4.63 1.11 2.42
N ALA A 78 4.20 0.61 1.27
CA ALA A 78 4.13 -0.83 1.01
C ALA A 78 5.51 -1.49 0.98
N LYS A 79 6.48 -0.86 0.30
CA LYS A 79 7.89 -1.32 0.26
C LYS A 79 8.51 -1.33 1.65
N GLN A 80 8.32 -0.26 2.42
CA GLN A 80 8.86 -0.16 3.77
C GLN A 80 8.31 -1.27 4.68
N LYS A 81 7.01 -1.55 4.60
CA LYS A 81 6.40 -2.66 5.35
C LYS A 81 6.97 -4.02 4.93
N GLN A 82 7.17 -4.23 3.63
CA GLN A 82 7.74 -5.47 3.12
C GLN A 82 9.19 -5.68 3.61
N GLU A 83 9.98 -4.62 3.65
CA GLU A 83 11.36 -4.67 4.15
C GLU A 83 11.39 -4.95 5.66
N THR A 84 10.53 -4.30 6.44
CA THR A 84 10.42 -4.58 7.88
C THR A 84 9.98 -6.01 8.16
N ASP A 85 9.02 -6.54 7.39
CA ASP A 85 8.55 -7.92 7.54
C ASP A 85 9.66 -8.94 7.18
N LYS A 86 10.45 -8.65 6.14
CA LYS A 86 11.59 -9.47 5.73
C LYS A 86 12.68 -9.47 6.80
N SER A 87 13.00 -8.31 7.36
CA SER A 87 13.95 -8.18 8.47
C SER A 87 13.50 -8.94 9.72
N LEU A 88 12.21 -8.84 10.08
CA LEU A 88 11.65 -9.55 11.23
C LEU A 88 11.70 -11.08 11.02
N ARG A 89 11.37 -11.56 9.83
CA ARG A 89 11.48 -12.98 9.50
C ARG A 89 12.92 -13.48 9.60
N ALA A 90 13.88 -12.70 9.12
CA ALA A 90 15.30 -13.05 9.23
C ALA A 90 15.74 -13.18 10.70
N SER A 91 15.34 -12.23 11.57
CA SER A 91 15.68 -12.31 12.99
C SER A 91 15.00 -13.46 13.71
N ILE A 92 13.75 -13.78 13.37
CA ILE A 92 13.05 -14.97 13.89
C ILE A 92 13.79 -16.24 13.50
N VAL A 93 14.17 -16.38 12.22
CA VAL A 93 14.90 -17.57 11.73
C VAL A 93 16.23 -17.73 12.46
N GLU A 94 16.97 -16.63 12.66
CA GLU A 94 18.25 -16.68 13.37
C GLU A 94 18.06 -17.08 14.84
N ARG A 95 17.07 -16.51 15.51
CA ARG A 95 16.73 -16.89 16.89
C ARG A 95 16.33 -18.35 17.01
N CYS A 96 15.59 -18.89 16.04
CA CYS A 96 15.26 -20.32 16.01
C CYS A 96 16.51 -21.20 15.85
N ARG A 97 17.49 -20.78 15.04
CA ARG A 97 18.76 -21.51 14.88
C ARG A 97 19.59 -21.51 16.16
N GLU A 98 19.67 -20.37 16.85
CA GLU A 98 20.34 -20.27 18.15
C GLU A 98 19.72 -21.21 19.18
N ILE A 99 18.39 -21.22 19.28
CA ILE A 99 17.65 -22.13 20.17
C ILE A 99 17.94 -23.59 19.81
N GLN A 100 17.91 -23.93 18.52
CA GLN A 100 18.20 -25.29 18.06
C GLN A 100 19.65 -25.70 18.39
N ALA A 101 20.62 -24.81 18.19
CA ALA A 101 22.02 -25.06 18.52
C ALA A 101 22.23 -25.26 20.02
N ALA A 102 21.56 -24.48 20.87
CA ALA A 102 21.61 -24.64 22.32
C ALA A 102 21.04 -26.00 22.77
N ILE A 103 19.87 -26.39 22.24
CA ILE A 103 19.26 -27.69 22.52
C ILE A 103 20.19 -28.84 22.11
N LEU A 104 20.81 -28.74 20.93
CA LEU A 104 21.77 -29.75 20.47
C LEU A 104 23.03 -29.77 21.34
N ALA A 105 23.56 -28.62 21.76
CA ALA A 105 24.74 -28.55 22.62
C ALA A 105 24.49 -29.20 24.00
N GLU A 106 23.36 -28.91 24.63
CA GLU A 106 22.94 -29.55 25.90
C GLU A 106 22.80 -31.08 25.75
N ARG A 107 22.39 -31.54 24.56
CA ARG A 107 22.13 -32.96 24.28
C ARG A 107 23.29 -33.67 23.55
N SER A 108 24.51 -33.13 23.59
CA SER A 108 25.69 -33.72 22.93
C SER A 108 25.50 -34.00 21.43
N GLY A 109 24.70 -33.18 20.76
CA GLY A 109 24.37 -33.28 19.33
C GLY A 109 23.21 -34.23 19.00
N ARG A 110 22.54 -34.83 19.98
CA ARG A 110 21.37 -35.68 19.74
C ARG A 110 20.11 -34.84 19.55
N LEU A 111 19.37 -35.14 18.48
CA LEU A 111 18.04 -34.57 18.24
C LEU A 111 17.04 -34.97 19.32
N LEU A 112 15.93 -34.26 19.40
CA LEU A 112 14.79 -34.69 20.22
C LEU A 112 14.26 -36.01 19.66
N PRO A 113 14.05 -37.04 20.51
CA PRO A 113 13.43 -38.27 20.06
C PRO A 113 12.02 -37.94 19.55
N ASP A 114 11.66 -38.55 18.42
CA ASP A 114 10.30 -38.46 17.95
C ASP A 114 9.34 -39.24 18.86
N SER A 115 8.04 -39.13 18.60
CA SER A 115 7.03 -39.79 19.44
C SER A 115 7.16 -41.32 19.44
N GLY A 116 7.67 -41.93 18.37
CA GLY A 116 7.91 -43.36 18.29
C GLY A 116 9.13 -43.80 19.11
N GLU A 117 10.23 -43.06 19.00
CA GLU A 117 11.45 -43.29 19.79
C GLU A 117 11.18 -43.14 21.30
N LEU A 118 10.40 -42.12 21.69
CA LEU A 118 9.98 -41.93 23.09
C LEU A 118 9.16 -43.10 23.63
N LEU A 119 8.22 -43.62 22.83
CA LEU A 119 7.39 -44.76 23.22
C LEU A 119 8.21 -46.04 23.36
N ASN A 120 9.21 -46.24 22.50
CA ASN A 120 10.12 -47.38 22.60
C ASN A 120 11.00 -47.27 23.85
N GLN A 121 11.59 -46.11 24.15
CA GLN A 121 12.38 -45.89 25.37
C GLN A 121 11.56 -46.12 26.65
N LEU A 122 10.30 -45.66 26.68
CA LEU A 122 9.37 -45.89 27.80
C LEU A 122 8.88 -47.35 27.91
N ARG A 123 9.06 -48.15 26.87
CA ARG A 123 8.73 -49.56 26.85
C ARG A 123 9.91 -50.40 27.31
N GLU A 124 11.09 -50.15 26.75
CA GLU A 124 12.36 -50.77 27.15
C GLU A 124 12.65 -50.53 28.64
N GLY A 125 12.51 -49.31 29.15
CA GLY A 125 12.71 -49.02 30.57
C GLY A 125 11.72 -49.75 31.49
N ARG A 126 10.50 -50.04 31.00
CA ARG A 126 9.50 -50.83 31.75
C ARG A 126 9.87 -52.31 31.78
N ASP A 127 10.40 -52.82 30.68
CA ASP A 127 10.85 -54.20 30.57
C ASP A 127 12.10 -54.44 31.44
N ASP A 128 12.99 -53.45 31.54
CA ASP A 128 14.17 -53.47 32.44
C ASP A 128 13.77 -53.43 33.93
N GLU A 129 12.75 -52.65 34.29
CA GLU A 129 12.19 -52.62 35.65
C GLU A 129 11.58 -53.98 36.04
N LEU A 130 10.82 -54.60 35.12
CA LEU A 130 10.24 -55.92 35.34
C LEU A 130 11.31 -57.03 35.42
N SER A 131 12.39 -56.93 34.63
CA SER A 131 13.49 -57.91 34.65
C SER A 131 14.37 -57.82 35.90
N ASN A 132 14.42 -56.67 36.58
CA ASN A 132 15.14 -56.49 37.85
C ASN A 132 14.29 -56.87 39.09
N MET A 133 13.03 -57.30 38.91
CA MET A 133 12.14 -57.77 39.98
C MET A 133 12.15 -59.30 40.18
N HIS A 134 12.98 -60.03 39.43
CA HIS A 134 13.25 -61.47 39.59
C HIS A 134 14.74 -61.71 39.89
#